data_AF-X1IN45-F1
#
_entry.id   AF-X1IN45-F1
#
_cell.length_a   1.000
_cell.length_b   1.000
_cell.length_c   1.000
_cell.angle_alpha   90.00
_cell.angle_beta   90.00
_cell.angle_gamma   90.00
#
_symmetry.space_group_name_H-M   'P 1'
#
loop_
_entity.id
_entity.type
_entity.pdbx_description
1 polymer ?
#
loop_
_entity_poly.entity_id
_entity_poly.type
_entity_poly.pdbx_seq_one_letter_code
_entity_poly.pdbx_strand_id
1 'polypeptide(L)'
;AKKLVKQNGFKTRVEPTTNRREALDGADYVIVAIEVGGPRPMRIIRDIATKHGIDKTVNMDTMGSGGVFYGSRQVPVILDICHDMEELCSDAWLLNYTNPMAMISWAINENRD
;
A
#
# COMPACT_ATOMS: atom_id res chain seq x y z
N ALA A 1 -18.56 3.76 -4.42
CA ALA A 1 -18.48 3.00 -5.68
C ALA A 1 -19.86 2.69 -6.29
N LYS A 2 -20.66 1.75 -5.74
CA LYS A 2 -21.96 1.33 -6.35
C LYS A 2 -22.94 2.48 -6.65
N LYS A 3 -23.02 3.48 -5.77
CA LYS A 3 -23.83 4.69 -5.99
C LYS A 3 -23.37 5.49 -7.21
N LEU A 4 -22.06 5.67 -7.38
CA LEU A 4 -21.44 6.39 -8.49
C LEU A 4 -21.73 5.70 -9.83
N VAL A 5 -21.59 4.38 -9.87
CA VAL A 5 -21.89 3.55 -11.05
C VAL A 5 -23.36 3.69 -11.45
N LYS A 6 -24.29 3.58 -10.47
CA LYS A 6 -25.73 3.73 -10.72
C LYS A 6 -26.11 5.12 -11.24
N GLN A 7 -25.51 6.18 -10.68
CA GLN A 7 -25.82 7.56 -11.06
C GLN A 7 -25.38 7.89 -12.49
N ASN A 8 -24.26 7.33 -12.95
CA ASN A 8 -23.70 7.61 -14.27
C ASN A 8 -24.09 6.56 -15.33
N GLY A 9 -24.83 5.51 -14.96
CA GLY A 9 -25.25 4.47 -15.90
C GLY A 9 -24.12 3.60 -16.45
N PHE A 10 -22.98 3.51 -15.75
CA PHE A 10 -21.85 2.70 -16.19
C PHE A 10 -22.19 1.20 -16.12
N LYS A 11 -21.78 0.44 -17.16
CA LYS A 11 -21.90 -1.02 -17.19
C LYS A 11 -20.72 -1.67 -16.43
N THR A 12 -20.61 -1.38 -15.14
CA THR A 12 -19.48 -1.80 -14.29
C THR A 12 -19.96 -2.65 -13.12
N ARG A 13 -19.35 -3.82 -12.92
CA ARG A 13 -19.57 -4.67 -11.75
C ARG A 13 -18.64 -4.21 -10.61
N VAL A 14 -19.17 -4.11 -9.38
CA VAL A 14 -18.39 -3.70 -8.20
C VAL A 14 -18.61 -4.69 -7.08
N GLU A 15 -17.53 -5.32 -6.66
CA GLU A 15 -17.52 -6.36 -5.63
C GLU A 15 -16.54 -6.01 -4.51
N PRO A 16 -17.00 -5.98 -3.26
CA PRO A 16 -16.10 -5.94 -2.11
C PRO A 16 -15.72 -7.37 -1.71
N THR A 17 -14.45 -7.58 -1.40
CA THR A 17 -13.97 -8.80 -0.71
C THR A 17 -12.95 -8.41 0.35
N THR A 18 -12.83 -9.25 1.37
CA THR A 18 -11.74 -9.19 2.36
C THR A 18 -10.69 -10.27 2.11
N ASN A 19 -10.92 -11.15 1.13
CA ASN A 19 -9.96 -12.16 0.71
C ASN A 19 -9.11 -11.57 -0.41
N ARG A 20 -7.82 -11.39 -0.13
CA ARG A 20 -6.87 -10.81 -1.08
C ARG A 20 -6.73 -11.66 -2.35
N ARG A 21 -6.68 -12.99 -2.23
CA ARG A 21 -6.48 -13.88 -3.40
C ARG A 21 -7.67 -13.83 -4.36
N GLU A 22 -8.89 -13.77 -3.84
CA GLU A 22 -10.09 -13.55 -4.66
C GLU A 22 -10.09 -12.20 -5.37
N ALA A 23 -9.48 -11.17 -4.78
CA ALA A 23 -9.37 -9.85 -5.41
C ALA A 23 -8.31 -9.81 -6.53
N LEU A 24 -7.32 -10.70 -6.49
CA LEU A 24 -6.21 -10.75 -7.44
C LEU A 24 -6.45 -11.72 -8.59
N ASP A 25 -7.28 -12.75 -8.39
CA ASP A 25 -7.57 -13.80 -9.37
C ASP A 25 -8.03 -13.22 -10.72
N GLY A 26 -7.22 -13.42 -11.76
CA GLY A 26 -7.49 -12.96 -13.12
C GLY A 26 -7.50 -11.43 -13.32
N ALA A 27 -6.90 -10.65 -12.43
CA ALA A 27 -6.83 -9.20 -12.56
C ALA A 27 -5.88 -8.75 -13.70
N ASP A 28 -6.25 -7.73 -14.48
CA ASP A 28 -5.34 -7.09 -15.44
C ASP A 28 -4.54 -5.93 -14.83
N TYR A 29 -5.11 -5.28 -13.82
CA TYR A 29 -4.52 -4.13 -13.12
C TYR A 29 -4.80 -4.24 -11.62
N VAL A 30 -3.75 -4.05 -10.81
CA VAL A 30 -3.84 -4.11 -9.35
C VAL A 30 -3.40 -2.77 -8.78
N ILE A 31 -4.33 -2.04 -8.15
CA ILE A 31 -4.04 -0.75 -7.51
C ILE A 31 -3.87 -0.97 -6.01
N VAL A 32 -2.66 -0.69 -5.50
CA VAL A 32 -2.35 -0.86 -4.08
C VAL A 32 -2.30 0.50 -3.39
N ALA A 33 -3.31 0.77 -2.55
CA ALA A 33 -3.45 1.98 -1.75
C ALA A 33 -3.75 1.61 -0.28
N ILE A 34 -2.75 1.06 0.40
CA ILE A 34 -2.89 0.51 1.76
C ILE A 34 -2.10 1.32 2.79
N GLU A 35 -2.54 1.25 4.05
CA GLU A 35 -1.80 1.77 5.20
C GLU A 35 -1.76 0.69 6.29
N VAL A 36 -0.66 -0.04 6.34
CA VAL A 36 -0.50 -1.16 7.28
C VAL A 36 -0.46 -0.65 8.73
N GLY A 37 -1.46 -1.00 9.52
CA GLY A 37 -1.58 -0.61 10.93
C GLY A 37 -2.25 0.76 11.18
N GLY A 38 -2.68 1.44 10.13
CA GLY A 38 -3.39 2.72 10.21
C GLY A 38 -2.59 3.85 10.89
N PRO A 39 -3.26 4.87 11.45
CA PRO A 39 -2.59 6.08 11.94
C PRO A 39 -1.93 5.91 13.31
N ARG A 40 -2.19 4.80 14.02
CA ARG A 40 -1.73 4.59 15.39
C ARG A 40 -0.21 4.46 15.50
N PRO A 41 0.49 3.63 14.69
CA PRO A 41 1.95 3.54 14.71
C PRO A 41 2.63 4.88 14.41
N MET A 42 2.11 5.67 13.47
CA MET A 42 2.65 7.00 13.17
C MET A 42 2.55 7.94 14.37
N ARG A 43 1.44 7.89 15.12
CA ARG A 43 1.29 8.62 16.39
C ARG A 43 2.35 8.22 17.41
N ILE A 44 2.61 6.92 17.57
CA ILE A 44 3.62 6.42 18.52
C ILE A 44 5.02 6.92 18.14
N ILE A 45 5.40 6.82 16.85
CA ILE A 45 6.70 7.28 16.36
C ILE A 45 6.87 8.78 16.61
N ARG A 46 5.84 9.57 16.31
CA ARG A 46 5.83 11.01 16.56
C ARG A 46 5.99 11.31 18.05
N ASP A 47 5.20 10.67 18.90
CA ASP A 47 5.21 10.94 20.35
C ASP A 47 6.59 10.58 20.97
N ILE A 48 7.26 9.53 20.48
CA ILE A 48 8.64 9.20 20.86
C ILE A 48 9.61 10.27 20.35
N ALA A 49 9.54 10.64 19.07
CA ALA A 49 10.42 11.63 18.48
C ALA A 49 10.33 13.00 19.17
N THR A 50 9.12 13.45 19.50
CA THR A 50 8.90 14.69 20.28
C THR A 50 9.57 14.61 21.65
N LYS A 51 9.50 13.46 22.35
CA LYS A 51 10.21 13.28 23.64
C LYS A 51 11.73 13.40 23.51
N HIS A 52 12.28 13.08 22.34
CA HIS A 52 13.71 13.21 22.05
C HIS A 52 14.10 14.53 21.37
N GLY A 53 13.21 15.53 21.35
CA GLY A 53 13.47 16.85 20.76
C GLY A 53 13.47 16.86 19.22
N ILE A 54 12.96 15.81 18.58
CA ILE A 54 12.87 15.69 17.13
C ILE A 54 11.46 16.12 16.70
N ASP A 55 11.28 17.42 16.45
CA ASP A 55 9.96 18.01 16.11
C ASP A 55 9.53 17.76 14.64
N LYS A 56 10.47 17.33 13.77
CA LYS A 56 10.21 17.21 12.32
C LYS A 56 9.49 15.91 11.90
N THR A 57 9.13 15.01 12.81
CA THR A 57 8.52 13.71 12.46
C THR A 57 7.13 13.79 11.85
N VAL A 58 6.41 14.92 11.99
CA VAL A 58 5.08 15.10 11.38
C VAL A 58 5.15 15.15 9.85
N ASN A 59 6.28 15.57 9.27
CA ASN A 59 6.46 15.71 7.82
C ASN A 59 7.29 14.57 7.21
N MET A 60 7.39 13.44 7.90
CA MET A 60 8.28 12.33 7.57
C MET A 60 7.49 11.04 7.30
N ASP A 61 6.42 11.09 6.50
CA ASP A 61 5.73 9.86 6.04
C ASP A 61 6.47 9.20 4.86
N THR A 62 7.23 10.00 4.11
CA THR A 62 7.92 9.57 2.89
C THR A 62 9.44 9.44 3.09
N MET A 63 10.05 10.33 3.88
CA MET A 63 11.49 10.37 4.13
C MET A 63 11.78 10.56 5.63
N GLY A 64 13.04 10.35 6.03
CA GLY A 64 13.47 10.47 7.42
C GLY A 64 13.05 9.28 8.29
N SER A 65 13.20 9.40 9.61
CA SER A 65 12.97 8.29 10.53
C SER A 65 11.53 7.77 10.46
N GLY A 66 10.55 8.66 10.38
CA GLY A 66 9.14 8.30 10.19
C GLY A 66 8.91 7.49 8.91
N GLY A 67 9.54 7.90 7.79
CA GLY A 67 9.35 7.29 6.49
C GLY A 67 9.99 5.90 6.43
N VAL A 68 11.14 5.71 7.08
CA VAL A 68 11.77 4.39 7.20
C VAL A 68 10.88 3.44 7.98
N PHE A 69 10.41 3.82 9.18
CA PHE A 69 9.49 2.97 9.97
C PHE A 69 8.12 2.77 9.30
N TYR A 70 7.68 3.73 8.48
CA TYR A 70 6.49 3.59 7.64
C TYR A 70 6.73 2.54 6.55
N GLY A 71 7.80 2.69 5.77
CA GLY A 71 8.21 1.77 4.72
C GLY A 71 8.46 0.34 5.22
N SER A 72 9.16 0.15 6.34
CA SER A 72 9.44 -1.17 6.90
C SER A 72 8.18 -1.97 7.25
N ARG A 73 7.05 -1.30 7.51
CA ARG A 73 5.76 -1.98 7.75
C ARG A 73 5.00 -2.29 6.47
N GLN A 74 5.15 -1.43 5.47
CA GLN A 74 4.48 -1.54 4.17
C GLN A 74 5.13 -2.63 3.31
N VAL A 75 6.47 -2.64 3.24
CA VAL A 75 7.24 -3.45 2.31
C VAL A 75 6.91 -4.93 2.38
N PRO A 76 6.90 -5.61 3.55
CA PRO A 76 6.61 -7.05 3.60
C PRO A 76 5.21 -7.38 3.06
N VAL A 77 4.21 -6.57 3.40
CA VAL A 77 2.82 -6.79 2.95
C VAL A 77 2.68 -6.57 1.44
N ILE A 78 3.43 -5.63 0.88
CA ILE A 78 3.41 -5.36 -0.56
C ILE A 78 4.16 -6.45 -1.33
N LEU A 79 5.26 -6.99 -0.79
CA LEU A 79 5.93 -8.14 -1.39
C LEU A 79 5.03 -9.38 -1.36
N ASP A 80 4.30 -9.64 -0.27
CA ASP A 80 3.30 -10.71 -0.22
C ASP A 80 2.21 -10.53 -1.31
N ILE A 81 1.78 -9.29 -1.57
CA ILE A 81 0.85 -9.00 -2.68
C ILE A 81 1.50 -9.30 -4.03
N CYS A 82 2.78 -8.93 -4.22
CA CYS A 82 3.49 -9.19 -5.48
C CYS A 82 3.62 -10.70 -5.74
N HIS A 83 3.95 -11.50 -4.72
CA HIS A 83 4.00 -12.96 -4.86
C HIS A 83 2.62 -13.58 -5.15
N ASP A 84 1.55 -13.12 -4.48
CA ASP A 84 0.19 -13.55 -4.83
C ASP A 84 -0.18 -13.16 -6.27
N MET A 85 0.30 -12.02 -6.77
CA MET A 85 0.11 -11.58 -8.16
C MET A 85 0.88 -12.46 -9.15
N GLU A 86 2.12 -12.83 -8.85
CA GLU A 86 2.92 -13.74 -9.68
C GLU A 86 2.22 -15.10 -9.85
N GLU A 87 1.55 -15.60 -8.82
CA GLU A 87 0.79 -16.86 -8.87
C GLU A 87 -0.56 -16.75 -9.60
N LEU A 88 -1.31 -15.66 -9.37
CA LEU A 88 -2.74 -15.56 -9.76
C LEU A 88 -2.98 -14.72 -11.01
N CYS A 89 -2.10 -13.77 -11.30
CA CYS A 89 -2.27 -12.79 -12.37
C CYS A 89 -0.90 -12.25 -12.85
N SER A 90 -0.05 -13.13 -13.37
CA SER A 90 1.32 -12.81 -13.78
C SER A 90 1.45 -11.69 -14.84
N ASP A 91 0.41 -11.49 -15.66
CA ASP A 91 0.38 -10.45 -16.70
C ASP A 91 -0.18 -9.10 -16.21
N ALA A 92 -0.56 -9.00 -14.93
CA ALA A 92 -1.19 -7.82 -14.37
C ALA A 92 -0.21 -6.68 -14.12
N TRP A 93 -0.68 -5.45 -14.31
CA TRP A 93 0.08 -4.26 -13.92
C TRP A 93 -0.13 -3.90 -12.45
N LEU A 94 0.95 -3.91 -11.67
CA LEU A 94 0.97 -3.35 -10.33
C LEU A 94 1.09 -1.81 -10.38
N LEU A 95 0.06 -1.14 -9.86
CA LEU A 95 -0.02 0.31 -9.70
C LEU A 95 0.08 0.66 -8.21
N ASN A 96 1.31 0.91 -7.74
CA ASN A 96 1.56 1.28 -6.36
C ASN A 96 1.19 2.75 -6.09
N TYR A 97 0.20 2.98 -5.23
CA TYR A 97 -0.19 4.31 -4.71
C TYR A 97 0.11 4.44 -3.21
N THR A 98 0.87 3.50 -2.65
CA THR A 98 1.19 3.43 -1.24
C THR A 98 2.53 4.09 -0.95
N ASN A 99 2.55 4.99 0.03
CA ASN A 99 3.78 5.62 0.52
C ASN A 99 4.54 4.68 1.48
N PRO A 100 5.87 4.78 1.58
CA PRO A 100 6.76 5.63 0.78
C PRO A 100 7.03 5.01 -0.59
N MET A 101 6.54 5.65 -1.66
CA MET A 101 6.54 5.06 -3.01
C MET A 101 7.95 4.68 -3.48
N ALA A 102 8.95 5.55 -3.29
CA ALA A 102 10.31 5.27 -3.76
C ALA A 102 10.91 4.03 -3.09
N MET A 103 10.77 3.92 -1.77
CA MET A 103 11.33 2.79 -1.00
C MET A 103 10.58 1.49 -1.29
N ILE A 104 9.25 1.55 -1.42
CA ILE A 104 8.44 0.39 -1.78
C ILE A 104 8.77 -0.09 -3.18
N SER A 105 8.75 0.82 -4.17
CA SER A 105 9.08 0.46 -5.56
C SER A 105 10.50 -0.05 -5.69
N TRP A 106 11.44 0.50 -4.92
CA TRP A 106 12.80 -0.02 -4.87
C TRP A 106 12.84 -1.44 -4.27
N ALA A 107 12.17 -1.67 -3.14
CA ALA A 107 12.09 -3.00 -2.53
C ALA A 107 11.46 -4.03 -3.48
N ILE A 108 10.39 -3.68 -4.19
CA ILE A 108 9.79 -4.55 -5.22
C ILE A 108 10.83 -4.86 -6.30
N ASN A 109 11.54 -3.84 -6.81
CA ASN A 109 12.51 -4.02 -7.89
C ASN A 109 13.70 -4.91 -7.49
N GLU A 110 14.18 -4.83 -6.26
CA GLU A 110 15.26 -5.69 -5.75
C GLU A 110 14.83 -7.14 -5.49
N ASN A 111 13.52 -7.39 -5.36
CA ASN A 111 12.95 -8.73 -5.14
C ASN A 111 12.22 -9.24 -6.40
N ARG A 112 12.59 -8.74 -7.58
CA ARG A 112 12.18 -9.34 -8.85
C ARG A 112 13.10 -10.51 -9.14
N ASP A 113 12.55 -11.71 -9.20
CA ASP A 113 13.26 -12.90 -9.69
C ASP A 113 13.58 -12.80 -11.19
#